data_AF-A0A971KH03-F1
#
_entry.id   AF-A0A971KH03-F1
#
_cell.length_a   1.000
_cell.length_b   1.000
_cell.length_c   1.000
_cell.angle_alpha   90.00
_cell.angle_beta   90.00
_cell.angle_gamma   90.00
#
_symmetry.space_group_name_H-M   'P 1'
#
loop_
_entity.id
_entity.type
_entity.pdbx_description
1 polymer ?
#
loop_
_entity_poly.entity_id
_entity_poly.type
_entity_poly.pdbx_seq_one_letter_code
_entity_poly.pdbx_strand_id
1 'polypeptide(L)'
;MIAHSHFVSIDEIESSLHPDLVVFFLQMFLMNTKKSQLLATTHLQSVMDQDYVRNDMIWFCEKDKAGGSNYYCAQEFKQHKNVSAANSYRVGKYGAKPILGSPIIEED
;
A
#
# COMPACT_ATOMS: atom_id res chain seq x y z
N MET A 1 0.05 -19.32 13.47
CA MET A 1 -0.82 -18.12 13.41
C MET A 1 -0.86 -17.46 14.76
N ILE A 2 -0.98 -16.14 14.79
CA ILE A 2 -0.88 -15.36 16.04
C ILE A 2 -2.10 -15.64 16.92
N ALA A 3 -1.93 -16.51 17.92
CA ALA A 3 -3.02 -16.96 18.80
C ALA A 3 -3.43 -15.92 19.86
N HIS A 4 -2.55 -14.97 20.13
CA HIS A 4 -2.77 -13.90 21.12
C HIS A 4 -2.74 -12.53 20.44
N SER A 5 -3.25 -11.51 21.13
CA SER A 5 -3.22 -10.14 20.63
C SER A 5 -1.78 -9.64 20.44
N HIS A 6 -1.42 -9.28 19.23
CA HIS A 6 -0.12 -8.69 18.90
C HIS A 6 -0.28 -7.54 17.90
N PHE A 7 0.71 -6.65 17.89
CA PHE A 7 0.92 -5.70 16.80
C PHE A 7 2.23 -6.09 16.12
N VAL A 8 2.19 -6.28 14.80
CA VAL A 8 3.36 -6.63 14.00
C VAL A 8 3.58 -5.54 12.96
N SER A 9 4.79 -5.00 12.90
CA SER A 9 5.23 -4.10 11.84
C SER A 9 6.24 -4.81 10.94
N ILE A 10 6.03 -4.77 9.62
CA ILE A 10 6.92 -5.36 8.63
C ILE A 10 7.27 -4.29 7.60
N ASP A 11 8.56 -4.01 7.43
CA ASP A 11 9.03 -3.17 6.34
C ASP A 11 9.24 -4.05 5.10
N GLU A 12 8.81 -3.55 3.93
CA GLU A 12 8.84 -4.22 2.64
C GLU A 12 8.37 -5.68 2.73
N ILE A 13 7.08 -5.88 2.99
CA ILE A 13 6.51 -7.21 3.21
C ILE A 13 6.72 -8.19 2.05
N GLU A 14 6.94 -7.67 0.85
CA GLU A 14 7.28 -8.42 -0.35
C GLU A 14 8.75 -8.77 -0.50
N SER A 15 9.61 -8.35 0.42
CA SER A 15 11.06 -8.55 0.31
C SER A 15 11.36 -10.04 0.17
N SER A 16 11.95 -10.41 -0.99
CA SER A 16 12.25 -11.79 -1.39
C SER A 16 11.03 -12.72 -1.56
N LEU A 17 9.80 -12.20 -1.63
CA LEU A 17 8.58 -12.97 -1.85
C LEU A 17 7.97 -12.69 -3.23
N HIS A 18 7.43 -13.74 -3.85
CA HIS A 18 6.58 -13.58 -5.03
C HIS A 18 5.29 -12.82 -4.65
N PRO A 19 4.77 -11.90 -5.49
CA PRO A 19 3.58 -11.11 -5.16
C PRO A 19 2.37 -11.95 -4.71
N ASP A 20 2.13 -13.10 -5.36
CA ASP A 20 1.04 -14.00 -4.99
C ASP A 20 1.17 -14.55 -3.55
N LEU A 21 2.40 -14.76 -3.07
CA LEU A 21 2.64 -15.20 -1.70
C LEU A 21 2.31 -14.11 -0.69
N VAL A 22 2.57 -12.85 -1.03
CA VAL A 22 2.22 -11.69 -0.20
C VAL A 22 0.70 -11.56 -0.10
N VAL A 23 -0.01 -11.64 -1.24
CA VAL A 23 -1.48 -11.60 -1.29
C VAL A 23 -2.07 -12.75 -0.47
N PHE A 24 -1.54 -13.97 -0.64
CA PHE A 24 -1.99 -15.13 0.13
C PHE A 24 -1.73 -14.95 1.64
N PHE A 25 -0.56 -14.42 2.02
CA PHE A 25 -0.21 -14.15 3.41
C PHE A 25 -1.16 -13.13 4.05
N LEU A 26 -1.46 -12.01 3.37
CA LEU A 26 -2.38 -11.00 3.86
C LEU A 26 -3.80 -11.57 4.04
N GLN A 27 -4.28 -12.34 3.06
CA GLN A 27 -5.57 -13.02 3.15
C GLN A 27 -5.61 -14.01 4.32
N MET A 28 -4.57 -14.83 4.47
CA MET A 28 -4.42 -15.76 5.59
C MET A 28 -4.42 -15.03 6.94
N PHE A 29 -3.70 -13.90 7.05
CA PHE A 29 -3.68 -13.09 8.26
C PHE A 29 -5.08 -12.57 8.61
N LEU A 30 -5.79 -11.97 7.66
CA LEU A 30 -7.13 -11.42 7.88
C LEU A 30 -8.18 -12.48 8.23
N MET A 31 -8.10 -13.67 7.63
CA MET A 31 -9.07 -14.75 7.88
C MET A 31 -8.91 -15.40 9.25
N ASN A 32 -7.69 -15.41 9.79
CA ASN A 32 -7.38 -16.21 10.99
C ASN A 32 -7.05 -15.37 12.22
N THR A 33 -6.89 -14.07 12.07
CA THR A 33 -6.55 -13.17 13.16
C THR A 33 -7.77 -12.39 13.61
N LYS A 34 -8.13 -12.50 14.89
CA LYS A 34 -9.27 -11.76 15.47
C LYS A 34 -8.87 -10.57 16.36
N LYS A 35 -7.67 -10.58 16.93
CA LYS A 35 -7.23 -9.62 17.96
C LYS A 35 -5.83 -9.06 17.75
N SER A 36 -5.30 -9.17 16.53
CA SER A 36 -3.94 -8.70 16.20
C SER A 36 -3.98 -7.80 14.98
N GLN A 37 -2.98 -6.94 14.86
CA GLN A 37 -2.85 -5.96 13.78
C GLN A 37 -1.52 -6.15 13.06
N LEU A 38 -1.53 -5.91 11.75
CA LEU A 38 -0.36 -5.91 10.88
C LEU A 38 -0.26 -4.51 10.25
N LEU A 39 0.86 -3.85 10.45
CA LEU A 39 1.26 -2.67 9.70
C LEU A 39 2.40 -3.07 8.78
N ALA A 40 2.22 -2.87 7.47
CA ALA A 40 3.22 -3.24 6.49
C ALA A 40 3.44 -2.13 5.46
N THR A 41 4.67 -1.97 5.01
CA THR A 41 5.01 -1.17 3.82
C THR A 41 5.16 -2.10 2.63
N THR A 42 4.84 -1.60 1.43
CA THR A 42 4.97 -2.35 0.19
C THR A 42 5.04 -1.44 -1.03
N HIS A 43 5.77 -1.87 -2.05
CA HIS A 43 5.75 -1.34 -3.41
C HIS A 43 4.77 -2.11 -4.32
N LEU A 44 4.15 -3.20 -3.85
CA LEU A 44 3.22 -4.01 -4.64
C LEU A 44 1.85 -3.33 -4.81
N GLN A 45 1.65 -2.75 -5.99
CA GLN A 45 0.36 -2.12 -6.34
C GLN A 45 -0.81 -3.12 -6.40
N SER A 46 -0.54 -4.40 -6.69
CA SER A 46 -1.55 -5.46 -6.80
C SER A 46 -2.28 -5.76 -5.49
N VAL A 47 -1.74 -5.32 -4.35
CA VAL A 47 -2.45 -5.39 -3.05
C VAL A 47 -3.71 -4.52 -3.09
N MET A 48 -3.69 -3.38 -3.78
CA MET A 48 -4.87 -2.51 -3.90
C MET A 48 -5.96 -3.07 -4.82
N ASP A 49 -5.65 -4.09 -5.62
CA ASP A 49 -6.60 -4.76 -6.51
C ASP A 49 -7.39 -5.88 -5.77
N GLN A 50 -7.06 -6.19 -4.52
CA GLN A 50 -7.69 -7.28 -3.77
C GLN A 50 -9.04 -6.87 -3.17
N ASP A 51 -10.09 -7.69 -3.37
CA ASP A 51 -11.45 -7.40 -2.90
C ASP A 51 -11.58 -7.24 -1.38
N TYR A 52 -10.68 -7.87 -0.61
CA TYR A 52 -10.67 -7.78 0.84
C TYR A 52 -9.97 -6.50 1.36
N VAL A 53 -9.25 -5.78 0.50
CA VAL A 53 -8.55 -4.55 0.86
C VAL A 53 -9.51 -3.38 0.78
N ARG A 54 -9.70 -2.72 1.92
CA ARG A 54 -10.57 -1.55 2.06
C ARG A 54 -9.74 -0.26 1.99
N ASN A 55 -10.40 0.83 1.61
CA ASN A 55 -9.75 2.15 1.52
C ASN A 55 -9.18 2.64 2.87
N ASP A 56 -9.66 2.15 4.01
CA ASP A 56 -9.14 2.50 5.34
C ASP A 56 -7.85 1.76 5.71
N MET A 57 -7.49 0.72 4.94
CA MET A 57 -6.26 -0.07 5.10
C MET A 57 -5.10 0.49 4.27
N ILE A 58 -5.39 1.31 3.26
CA ILE A 58 -4.40 1.83 2.33
C ILE A 58 -3.94 3.21 2.79
N TRP A 59 -2.64 3.33 3.02
CA TRP A 59 -1.96 4.58 3.33
C TRP A 59 -0.90 4.84 2.27
N PHE A 60 -0.90 6.07 1.76
CA PHE A 60 0.06 6.53 0.79
C PHE A 60 1.15 7.34 1.48
N CYS A 61 2.36 7.30 0.92
CA CYS A 61 3.49 8.11 1.33
C CYS A 61 3.97 8.92 0.12
N GLU A 62 4.07 10.24 0.28
CA GLU A 62 4.53 11.14 -0.77
C GLU A 62 5.61 12.07 -0.24
N LYS A 63 6.64 12.30 -1.06
CA LYS A 63 7.72 13.24 -0.73
C LYS A 63 7.26 14.66 -1.04
N ASP A 64 7.36 15.53 -0.05
CA ASP A 64 7.08 16.96 -0.24
C ASP A 64 8.27 17.70 -0.88
N LYS A 65 8.07 18.99 -1.20
CA LYS A 65 9.09 19.84 -1.83
C LYS A 65 10.30 20.14 -0.93
N ALA A 66 10.15 20.02 0.39
CA ALA A 66 11.21 20.19 1.37
C ALA A 66 11.96 18.88 1.65
N GLY A 67 11.51 17.76 1.06
CA GLY A 67 12.08 16.43 1.25
C GLY A 67 11.49 15.63 2.41
N GLY A 68 10.45 16.14 3.07
CA GLY A 68 9.68 15.42 4.10
C GLY A 68 8.73 14.39 3.51
N SER A 69 8.20 13.51 4.36
CA SER A 69 7.19 12.51 4.00
C SER A 69 5.81 12.94 4.49
N ASN A 70 4.85 12.99 3.58
CA ASN A 70 3.44 13.18 3.88
C ASN A 70 2.70 11.84 3.76
N TYR A 71 1.92 11.49 4.78
CA TYR A 71 1.11 10.28 4.82
C TYR A 71 -0.37 10.62 4.81
N TYR A 72 -1.15 9.91 4.02
CA TYR A 72 -2.60 10.10 3.94
C TYR A 72 -3.31 8.80 3.55
N CYS A 73 -4.54 8.65 4.03
CA CYS A 73 -5.33 7.44 3.82
C CYS A 73 -6.17 7.52 2.54
N ALA A 74 -6.32 6.40 1.82
CA ALA A 74 -7.17 6.35 0.62
C ALA A 74 -8.64 6.70 0.92
N GLN A 75 -9.11 6.46 2.16
CA GLN A 75 -10.46 6.81 2.59
C GLN A 75 -10.74 8.32 2.55
N GLU A 76 -9.72 9.18 2.67
CA GLU A 76 -9.86 10.64 2.69
C GLU A 76 -10.37 11.20 1.34
N PHE A 77 -10.16 10.47 0.25
CA PHE A 77 -10.60 10.85 -1.09
C PHE A 77 -12.11 10.65 -1.34
N LYS A 78 -12.86 10.14 -0.35
CA LYS A 78 -14.33 9.97 -0.36
C LYS A 78 -14.89 9.37 -1.67
N GLN A 79 -14.15 8.44 -2.28
CA GLN A 79 -14.58 7.83 -3.53
C GLN A 79 -15.82 6.96 -3.32
N HIS A 80 -16.66 6.86 -4.36
CA HIS A 80 -17.81 5.96 -4.33
C HIS A 80 -17.32 4.51 -4.13
N LYS A 81 -18.08 3.69 -3.40
CA LYS A 81 -17.70 2.31 -3.03
C LYS A 81 -17.34 1.39 -4.22
N ASN A 82 -17.73 1.76 -5.44
CA ASN A 82 -17.52 0.98 -6.65
C ASN A 82 -16.27 1.42 -7.43
N VAL A 83 -15.52 2.42 -6.94
CA VAL A 83 -14.29 2.87 -7.58
C VAL A 83 -13.12 2.07 -7.01
N SER A 84 -12.41 1.37 -7.89
CA SER A 84 -11.21 0.62 -7.52
C SER A 84 -10.10 1.58 -7.07
N ALA A 85 -9.56 1.32 -5.87
CA ALA A 85 -8.41 2.06 -5.34
C ALA A 85 -7.19 1.91 -6.25
N ALA A 86 -6.92 0.69 -6.72
CA ALA A 86 -5.82 0.44 -7.65
C ALA A 86 -5.96 1.23 -8.96
N ASN A 87 -7.17 1.29 -9.55
CA ASN A 87 -7.40 2.09 -10.76
C ASN A 87 -7.17 3.57 -10.49
N SER A 88 -7.69 4.10 -9.37
CA SER A 88 -7.48 5.49 -8.96
C SER A 88 -6.01 5.83 -8.74
N TYR A 89 -5.24 4.92 -8.12
CA TYR A 89 -3.79 5.06 -7.99
C TYR A 89 -3.10 5.06 -9.36
N ARG A 90 -3.46 4.11 -10.24
CA ARG A 90 -2.86 3.95 -11.57
C ARG A 90 -3.00 5.22 -12.42
N VAL A 91 -4.19 5.83 -12.42
CA VAL A 91 -4.46 7.10 -13.11
C VAL A 91 -3.93 8.34 -12.39
N GLY A 92 -3.32 8.19 -11.21
CA GLY A 92 -2.66 9.27 -10.47
C GLY A 92 -3.57 10.11 -9.57
N LYS A 93 -4.83 9.69 -9.33
CA LYS A 93 -5.75 10.46 -8.47
C LYS A 93 -5.27 10.59 -7.02
N TYR A 94 -4.50 9.62 -6.55
CA TYR A 94 -4.01 9.59 -5.18
C TYR A 94 -2.62 10.18 -5.01
N GLY A 95 -1.95 10.66 -6.07
CA GLY A 95 -0.53 11.03 -5.93
C GLY A 95 0.33 9.83 -5.53
N ALA A 96 1.34 10.05 -4.68
CA ALA A 96 2.24 9.01 -4.17
C ALA A 96 2.83 8.09 -5.25
N LYS A 97 3.09 8.68 -6.43
CA LYS A 97 3.81 8.06 -7.54
C LYS A 97 5.23 8.60 -7.57
N PRO A 98 6.22 7.78 -7.95
CA PRO A 98 7.59 8.24 -8.10
C PRO A 98 7.70 9.31 -9.20
N ILE A 99 8.47 10.36 -8.93
CA ILE A 99 8.83 11.38 -9.91
C ILE A 99 10.11 10.91 -10.59
N LEU A 100 10.00 10.44 -11.84
CA LEU A 100 11.09 9.77 -12.55
C LEU A 100 12.05 10.74 -13.27
N GLY A 101 11.70 12.03 -13.39
CA GLY A 101 12.53 13.01 -14.12
C GLY A 101 12.69 12.66 -15.61
N SER A 102 13.75 13.19 -16.23
CA SER A 102 14.13 12.82 -17.60
C SER A 102 14.95 11.52 -17.58
N PRO A 103 14.67 10.56 -18.48
CA PRO A 103 15.54 9.40 -18.67
C PRO A 103 16.84 9.78 -19.41
N ILE A 104 16.89 10.96 -20.03
CA ILE A 104 18.07 11.48 -20.71
C ILE A 104 18.89 12.26 -19.68
N ILE A 105 20.14 11.83 -19.48
CA ILE A 105 21.14 12.57 -18.71
C ILE A 105 21.82 13.50 -19.71
N GLU A 106 21.56 14.80 -19.60
CA GLU A 106 22.31 15.81 -20.35
C GLU A 106 23.68 15.96 -19.65
N GLU A 107 24.77 15.80 -20.42
CA GLU A 107 26.12 16.17 -19.98
C GLU A 107 26.29 17.67 -20.23
N ASP A 108 26.62 18.43 -19.18
CA ASP A 108 26.96 19.86 -19.26
C ASP A 108 28.19 20.13 -20.13
#